data_AF-A0A7W5DHH9-F1
#
_entry.id   AF-A0A7W5DHH9-F1
#
_cell.length_a   1.000
_cell.length_b   1.000
_cell.length_c   1.000
_cell.angle_alpha   90.00
_cell.angle_beta   90.00
_cell.angle_gamma   90.00
#
_symmetry.space_group_name_H-M   'P 1'
#
loop_
_entity.id
_entity.type
_entity.pdbx_description
1 polymer ?
#
loop_
_entity_poly.entity_id
_entity_poly.type
_entity_poly.pdbx_seq_one_letter_code
_entity_poly.pdbx_strand_id
1 'polypeptide(L)'
;MSVVEVSMPVYDWWYRHWLDATHPAIRLQQAWSTSLIEAVQLEAEFLSVCFKAGSGIVRSFSDPRVLHNPAALSQCYQDAAKEVADAHSERLDRASQLPEEFRQRLWEEIC
;
A
#
# COMPACT_ATOMS: atom_id res chain seq x y z
N MET A 1 12.75 -52.30 23.00
CA MET A 1 12.65 -50.98 22.39
C MET A 1 11.18 -50.67 22.20
N SER A 2 10.73 -49.56 22.78
CA SER A 2 9.36 -49.10 22.64
C SER A 2 9.07 -48.69 21.20
N VAL A 3 7.82 -48.86 20.74
CA VAL A 3 7.35 -48.34 19.44
C VAL A 3 7.64 -46.84 19.29
N VAL A 4 7.66 -46.11 20.41
CA VAL A 4 8.02 -44.69 20.48
C VAL A 4 9.49 -44.45 20.14
N GLU A 5 10.40 -45.28 20.65
CA GLU A 5 11.85 -45.16 20.37
C GLU A 5 12.17 -45.48 18.90
N VAL A 6 11.44 -46.45 18.31
CA VAL A 6 11.62 -46.85 16.91
C VAL A 6 11.07 -45.81 15.94
N SER A 7 10.01 -45.10 16.32
CA SER A 7 9.35 -44.08 15.46
C SER A 7 9.99 -42.70 15.54
N MET A 8 10.79 -42.43 16.57
CA MET A 8 11.43 -41.14 16.83
C MET A 8 12.21 -40.56 15.62
N PRO A 9 12.99 -41.34 14.84
CA PRO A 9 13.68 -40.82 13.65
C PRO A 9 12.73 -40.38 12.53
N VAL A 10 11.60 -41.05 12.38
CA VAL A 10 10.57 -40.70 11.38
C VAL A 10 9.87 -39.40 11.79
N TYR A 11 9.56 -39.24 13.08
CA TYR A 11 9.02 -37.99 13.61
C TYR A 11 9.98 -36.82 13.42
N ASP A 12 11.27 -37.02 13.71
CA ASP A 12 12.28 -35.97 13.57
C ASP A 12 12.47 -35.55 12.10
N TRP A 13 12.46 -36.53 11.18
CA TRP A 13 12.49 -36.26 9.74
C TRP A 13 11.24 -35.50 9.27
N TRP A 14 10.06 -35.94 9.68
CA TRP A 14 8.79 -35.29 9.33
C TRP A 14 8.73 -33.85 9.83
N TYR A 15 9.15 -33.61 11.08
CA TYR A 15 9.18 -32.28 11.68
C TYR A 15 10.13 -31.33 10.93
N ARG A 16 11.34 -31.78 10.61
CA ARG A 16 12.30 -30.99 9.83
C ARG A 16 11.78 -30.68 8.43
N HIS A 17 11.20 -31.66 7.76
CA HIS A 17 10.61 -31.46 6.44
C HIS A 17 9.47 -30.43 6.46
N TRP A 18 8.65 -30.45 7.51
CA TRP A 18 7.57 -29.49 7.68
C TRP A 18 8.07 -28.07 7.98
N LEU A 19 9.14 -27.93 8.77
CA LEU A 19 9.82 -26.65 8.99
C LEU A 19 10.45 -26.10 7.70
N ASP A 20 11.11 -26.95 6.91
CA ASP A 20 11.67 -26.56 5.62
C ASP A 20 10.56 -26.15 4.63
N ALA A 21 9.41 -26.82 4.66
CA ALA A 21 8.26 -26.49 3.82
C ALA A 21 7.51 -25.22 4.25
N THR A 22 7.57 -24.83 5.53
CA THR A 22 6.91 -23.61 6.02
C THR A 22 7.72 -22.36 5.77
N HIS A 23 9.04 -22.47 5.60
CA HIS A 23 9.90 -21.32 5.38
C HIS A 23 9.58 -20.54 4.09
N PRO A 24 9.32 -21.17 2.92
CA PRO A 24 8.86 -20.46 1.71
C PRO A 24 7.48 -19.81 1.89
N ALA A 25 6.56 -20.47 2.62
CA ALA A 25 5.22 -19.93 2.86
C ALA A 25 5.25 -18.67 3.72
N ILE A 26 6.12 -18.62 4.74
CA ILE A 26 6.30 -17.44 5.59
C ILE A 26 6.90 -16.28 4.78
N ARG A 27 7.90 -16.55 3.95
CA ARG A 27 8.52 -15.55 3.07
C ARG A 27 7.53 -14.97 2.05
N LEU A 28 6.73 -15.84 1.43
CA LEU A 28 5.65 -15.44 0.53
C LEU A 28 4.63 -14.53 1.24
N GLN A 29 4.21 -14.91 2.45
CA GLN A 29 3.27 -14.13 3.25
C GLN A 29 3.86 -12.76 3.64
N GLN A 30 5.15 -12.69 3.91
CA GLN A 30 5.86 -11.43 4.15
C GLN A 30 5.88 -10.54 2.90
N ALA A 31 6.31 -11.05 1.74
CA ALA A 31 6.34 -10.28 0.49
C ALA A 31 4.95 -9.74 0.10
N TRP A 32 3.92 -10.56 0.28
CA TRP A 32 2.54 -10.13 0.06
C TRP A 32 2.10 -9.02 1.03
N SER A 33 2.40 -9.18 2.31
CA SER A 33 2.05 -8.19 3.33
C SER A 33 2.76 -6.85 3.11
N THR A 34 4.04 -6.88 2.75
CA THR A 34 4.81 -5.67 2.41
C THR A 34 4.19 -4.93 1.22
N SER A 35 3.80 -5.67 0.17
CA SER A 35 3.19 -5.08 -1.02
C SER A 35 1.82 -4.45 -0.73
N LEU A 36 1.03 -5.06 0.17
CA LEU A 36 -0.23 -4.49 0.63
C LEU A 36 -0.01 -3.19 1.44
N ILE A 37 1.01 -3.16 2.30
CA ILE A 37 1.34 -1.97 3.09
C ILE A 37 1.73 -0.81 2.16
N GLU A 38 2.54 -1.06 1.13
CA GLU A 38 2.92 -0.03 0.16
C GLU A 38 1.72 0.51 -0.63
N ALA A 39 0.80 -0.36 -1.06
CA ALA A 39 -0.45 0.07 -1.70
C ALA A 39 -1.30 0.94 -0.77
N VAL A 40 -1.41 0.58 0.51
CA VAL A 40 -2.14 1.39 1.51
C VAL A 40 -1.46 2.74 1.76
N GLN A 41 -0.13 2.78 1.79
CA GLN A 41 0.62 4.03 1.94
C GLN A 41 0.37 4.98 0.77
N LEU A 42 0.36 4.45 -0.46
CA LEU A 42 0.04 5.22 -1.66
C LEU A 42 -1.36 5.86 -1.58
N GLU A 43 -2.36 5.09 -1.11
CA GLU A 43 -3.72 5.62 -0.92
C GLU A 43 -3.79 6.64 0.22
N ALA A 44 -3.05 6.43 1.31
CA ALA A 44 -2.99 7.37 2.43
C ALA A 44 -2.36 8.72 2.03
N GLU A 45 -1.31 8.70 1.20
CA GLU A 45 -0.69 9.89 0.62
C GLU A 45 -1.69 10.67 -0.24
N PHE A 46 -2.41 9.99 -1.13
CA PHE A 46 -3.45 10.61 -1.95
C PHE A 46 -4.57 11.22 -1.11
N LEU A 47 -5.05 10.50 -0.09
CA LEU A 47 -6.07 11.02 0.83
C LEU A 47 -5.59 12.26 1.59
N SER A 48 -4.30 12.33 1.94
CA SER A 48 -3.70 13.52 2.54
C SER A 48 -3.79 14.74 1.62
N VAL A 49 -3.52 14.56 0.32
CA VAL A 49 -3.66 15.63 -0.68
C VAL A 49 -5.12 16.07 -0.80
N CYS A 50 -6.05 15.14 -0.92
CA CYS A 50 -7.49 15.44 -0.96
C CYS A 50 -7.94 16.24 0.27
N PHE A 51 -7.47 15.87 1.46
CA PHE A 51 -7.77 16.59 2.70
C PHE A 51 -7.20 18.01 2.68
N LYS A 52 -5.94 18.19 2.25
CA LYS A 52 -5.30 19.51 2.14
C LYS A 52 -6.04 20.41 1.15
N ALA A 53 -6.33 19.91 -0.05
CA ALA A 53 -7.10 20.63 -1.07
C ALA A 53 -8.49 21.04 -0.56
N GLY A 54 -9.20 20.12 0.10
CA GLY A 54 -10.49 20.40 0.74
C GLY A 54 -10.39 21.48 1.83
N SER A 55 -9.34 21.44 2.65
CA SER A 55 -9.10 22.46 3.67
C SER A 55 -8.80 23.85 3.08
N GLY A 56 -8.11 23.90 1.92
CA GLY A 56 -7.86 25.12 1.17
C GLY A 56 -9.14 25.76 0.62
N ILE A 57 -10.06 24.93 0.11
CA ILE A 57 -11.39 25.38 -0.33
C ILE A 57 -12.17 25.96 0.86
N VAL A 58 -12.26 25.23 1.98
CA VAL A 58 -12.98 25.69 3.19
C VAL A 58 -12.39 27.01 3.73
N ARG A 59 -11.05 27.14 3.71
CA ARG A 59 -10.37 28.38 4.09
C ARG A 59 -10.76 29.55 3.19
N SER A 60 -10.93 29.29 1.89
CA SER A 60 -11.31 30.33 0.92
C SER A 60 -12.75 30.78 1.07
N PHE A 61 -13.64 29.89 1.49
CA PHE A 61 -14.99 30.27 1.94
C PHE A 61 -15.00 31.08 3.24
N SER A 62 -13.99 30.88 4.09
CA SER A 62 -13.88 31.57 5.37
C SER A 62 -13.24 32.96 5.26
N ASP A 63 -12.62 33.29 4.13
CA ASP A 63 -12.06 34.62 3.85
C ASP A 63 -13.10 35.50 3.12
N PRO A 64 -13.65 36.54 3.77
CA PRO A 64 -14.65 37.41 3.15
C PRO A 64 -14.17 38.08 1.87
N ARG A 65 -12.85 38.34 1.72
CA ARG A 65 -12.28 38.99 0.54
C ARG A 65 -12.31 38.07 -0.68
N VAL A 66 -12.03 36.78 -0.46
CA VAL A 66 -12.07 35.75 -1.49
C VAL A 66 -13.51 35.38 -1.80
N LEU A 67 -14.37 35.26 -0.78
CA LEU A 67 -15.79 34.95 -0.93
C LEU A 67 -16.55 35.99 -1.75
N HIS A 68 -16.25 37.28 -1.57
CA HIS A 68 -16.88 38.35 -2.34
C HIS A 68 -16.26 38.57 -3.73
N ASN A 69 -15.23 37.80 -4.10
CA ASN A 69 -14.61 37.84 -5.42
C ASN A 69 -14.81 36.49 -6.14
N PRO A 70 -15.82 36.37 -7.03
CA PRO A 70 -16.12 35.13 -7.75
C PRO A 70 -14.94 34.57 -8.55
N ALA A 71 -14.08 35.44 -9.09
CA ALA A 71 -12.91 35.01 -9.84
C ALA A 71 -11.86 34.38 -8.92
N ALA A 72 -11.62 34.97 -7.75
CA ALA A 72 -10.71 34.42 -6.75
C ALA A 72 -11.23 33.10 -6.16
N LEU A 73 -12.53 33.00 -5.91
CA LEU A 73 -13.17 31.77 -5.43
C LEU A 73 -13.09 30.65 -6.49
N SER A 74 -13.38 30.96 -7.75
CA SER A 74 -13.25 30.02 -8.88
C SER A 74 -11.79 29.55 -9.04
N GLN A 75 -10.82 30.45 -8.88
CA GLN A 75 -9.41 30.10 -8.95
C GLN A 75 -9.04 29.09 -7.85
N CYS A 76 -9.48 29.31 -6.62
CA CYS A 76 -9.21 28.37 -5.53
C CYS A 76 -9.78 26.97 -5.78
N TYR A 77 -10.98 26.89 -6.36
CA TYR A 77 -11.55 25.62 -6.79
C TYR A 77 -10.73 24.94 -7.89
N GLN A 78 -10.30 25.70 -8.89
CA GLN A 78 -9.50 25.18 -10.00
C GLN A 78 -8.13 24.68 -9.51
N ASP A 79 -7.49 25.42 -8.60
CA ASP A 79 -6.21 25.05 -8.01
C ASP A 79 -6.34 23.75 -7.20
N ALA A 80 -7.36 23.65 -6.34
CA ALA A 80 -7.63 22.44 -5.56
C ALA A 80 -7.98 21.24 -6.45
N ALA A 81 -8.79 21.44 -7.49
CA ALA A 81 -9.15 20.39 -8.44
C ALA A 81 -7.91 19.91 -9.23
N LYS A 82 -7.04 20.83 -9.63
CA LYS A 82 -5.78 20.52 -10.30
C LYS A 82 -4.84 19.74 -9.39
N GLU A 83 -4.66 20.17 -8.14
CA GLU A 83 -3.80 19.48 -7.17
C GLU A 83 -4.25 18.04 -6.94
N VAL A 84 -5.56 17.81 -6.79
CA VAL A 84 -6.12 16.45 -6.65
C VAL A 84 -5.95 15.64 -7.94
N ALA A 85 -6.16 16.24 -9.11
CA ALA A 85 -6.02 15.55 -10.39
C ALA A 85 -4.57 15.13 -10.66
N ASP A 86 -3.61 16.01 -10.39
CA ASP A 86 -2.19 15.73 -10.54
C ASP A 86 -1.76 14.59 -9.59
N ALA A 87 -2.17 14.67 -8.31
CA ALA A 87 -1.90 13.61 -7.32
C ALA A 87 -2.58 12.28 -7.68
N HIS A 88 -3.79 12.32 -8.26
CA HIS A 88 -4.47 11.11 -8.72
C HIS A 88 -3.74 10.47 -9.90
N SER A 89 -3.22 11.27 -10.82
CA SER A 89 -2.43 10.79 -11.96
C SER A 89 -1.14 10.12 -11.49
N GLU A 90 -0.42 10.74 -10.55
CA GLU A 90 0.78 10.16 -9.93
C GLU A 90 0.46 8.85 -9.19
N ARG A 91 -0.66 8.83 -8.46
CA ARG A 91 -1.15 7.62 -7.78
C ARG A 91 -1.39 6.47 -8.77
N LEU A 92 -2.03 6.75 -9.91
CA LEU A 92 -2.29 5.73 -10.93
C LEU A 92 -1.01 5.20 -11.57
N ASP A 93 -0.03 6.08 -11.83
CA ASP A 93 1.27 5.68 -12.37
C ASP A 93 1.99 4.72 -11.41
N ARG A 94 2.10 5.10 -10.13
CA ARG A 94 2.70 4.25 -9.09
C ARG A 94 1.93 2.94 -8.88
N ALA A 95 0.60 3.01 -8.87
CA ALA A 95 -0.25 1.82 -8.74
C ALA A 95 -0.10 0.86 -9.93
N SER A 96 0.27 1.34 -11.12
CA SER A 96 0.55 0.50 -12.28
C SER A 96 1.88 -0.26 -12.18
N GLN A 97 2.84 0.26 -11.41
CA GLN A 97 4.16 -0.33 -11.19
C GLN A 97 4.12 -1.40 -10.07
N LEU A 98 3.29 -1.21 -9.04
CA LEU A 98 3.14 -2.16 -7.92
C LEU A 98 2.85 -3.62 -8.36
N PRO A 99 1.98 -3.92 -9.35
CA PRO A 99 1.78 -5.28 -9.84
C PRO A 99 3.03 -5.93 -10.44
N GLU A 100 3.92 -5.15 -11.07
CA GLU A 100 5.18 -5.66 -11.58
C GLU A 100 6.16 -5.93 -10.45
N GLU A 101 6.35 -4.97 -9.56
CA GLU A 101 7.20 -5.12 -8.38
C GLU A 101 6.74 -6.24 -7.44
N PHE A 102 5.42 -6.41 -7.29
CA PHE A 102 4.85 -7.49 -6.50
C PHE A 102 5.18 -8.85 -7.13
N ARG A 103 4.98 -9.01 -8.44
CA ARG A 103 5.33 -10.25 -9.14
C ARG A 103 6.82 -10.56 -9.04
N GLN A 104 7.66 -9.53 -9.13
CA GLN A 104 9.10 -9.69 -8.97
C GLN A 104 9.46 -10.15 -7.55
N ARG A 105 8.95 -9.47 -6.52
CA ARG A 105 9.19 -9.86 -5.11
C ARG A 105 8.68 -11.25 -4.79
N LEU A 106 7.51 -11.63 -5.32
CA LEU A 106 7.00 -13.00 -5.20
C LEU A 106 7.97 -14.02 -5.80
N TRP A 107 8.55 -13.73 -6.97
CA TRP A 107 9.49 -14.61 -7.64
C TRP A 107 10.79 -14.78 -6.84
N GLU A 108 11.30 -13.68 -6.28
CA GLU A 108 12.51 -13.65 -5.44
C GLU A 108 12.35 -14.45 -4.13
N GLU A 109 11.15 -14.53 -3.55
CA GLU A 109 10.91 -15.32 -2.34
C GLU A 109 10.67 -16.83 -2.59
N ILE A 110 10.23 -17.18 -3.81
CA ILE A 110 9.94 -18.57 -4.23
C ILE A 110 11.20 -19.30 -4.71
N CYS A 111 12.12 -18.60 -5.38
CA CYS A 111 13.38 -19.15 -5.90
C CYS A 111 14.49 -19.21 -4.84
#